data_AF-A0A937F2A0-F1
#
_entry.id   AF-A0A937F2A0-F1
#
_cell.length_a   1.000
_cell.length_b   1.000
_cell.length_c   1.000
_cell.angle_alpha   90.00
_cell.angle_beta   90.00
_cell.angle_gamma   90.00
#
_symmetry.space_group_name_H-M   'P 1'
#
loop_
_entity.id
_entity.type
_entity.pdbx_description
1 polymer ?
#
loop_
_entity_poly.entity_id
_entity_poly.type
_entity_poly.pdbx_seq_one_letter_code
_entity_poly.pdbx_strand_id
1 'polypeptide(L)'
;MDIKELMSRYKAGQRDFRNLNLIAANLRNVNLMGANLSGTNLSGANLTRTNLSYANLTGANLTKAKLIDTNLTNANLSNASLSEVDLSQTNLSHTYLRGASLPDDV
;
A
#
# COMPACT_ATOMS: atom_id res chain seq x y z
N MET A 1 -5.63 15.18 2.45
CA MET A 1 -5.90 14.54 3.75
C MET A 1 -4.57 14.20 4.38
N ASP A 2 -4.35 14.51 5.65
CA ASP A 2 -3.12 14.11 6.36
C ASP A 2 -3.25 12.71 6.99
N ILE A 3 -2.16 12.21 7.55
CA ILE A 3 -2.11 10.85 8.16
C ILE A 3 -2.95 10.77 9.43
N LYS A 4 -3.04 11.84 10.23
CA LYS A 4 -3.83 11.82 11.46
C LYS A 4 -5.31 11.66 11.13
N GLU A 5 -5.78 12.39 10.14
CA GLU A 5 -7.16 12.33 9.65
C GLU A 5 -7.47 10.98 9.01
N LEU A 6 -6.56 10.45 8.19
CA LEU A 6 -6.68 9.10 7.63
C LEU A 6 -6.85 8.05 8.74
N MET A 7 -6.01 8.11 9.78
CA MET A 7 -6.07 7.19 10.91
C MET A 7 -7.34 7.36 11.76
N SER A 8 -7.80 8.59 11.93
CA SER A 8 -9.06 8.89 12.62
C SER A 8 -10.25 8.23 11.91
N ARG A 9 -10.34 8.44 10.59
CA ARG A 9 -11.39 7.85 9.74
C ARG A 9 -11.32 6.33 9.71
N TYR A 10 -10.12 5.76 9.60
CA TYR A 10 -9.95 4.30 9.61
C TYR A 10 -10.43 3.68 10.93
N LYS A 11 -10.10 4.32 12.06
CA LYS A 11 -10.57 3.93 13.39
C LYS A 11 -12.09 4.06 13.54
N ALA A 12 -12.69 5.06 12.89
CA ALA A 12 -14.14 5.23 12.82
C ALA A 12 -14.85 4.22 11.89
N GLY A 13 -14.11 3.28 11.29
CA GLY A 13 -14.67 2.23 10.43
C GLY A 13 -14.68 2.56 8.94
N GLN A 14 -14.22 3.76 8.55
CA GLN A 14 -14.09 4.09 7.13
C GLN A 14 -13.03 3.19 6.48
N ARG A 15 -13.32 2.73 5.26
CA ARG A 15 -12.40 1.93 4.44
C ARG A 15 -12.12 2.53 3.07
N ASP A 16 -12.93 3.48 2.61
CA ASP A 16 -12.72 4.14 1.31
C ASP A 16 -11.74 5.31 1.46
N PHE A 17 -10.55 5.12 0.88
CA PHE A 17 -9.39 6.03 0.88
C PHE A 17 -8.76 6.10 -0.52
N ARG A 18 -9.59 6.03 -1.56
CA ARG A 18 -9.14 6.04 -2.95
C ARG A 18 -8.60 7.40 -3.38
N ASN A 19 -7.71 7.38 -4.37
CA ASN A 19 -7.18 8.57 -5.05
C ASN A 19 -6.55 9.62 -4.11
N LEU A 20 -6.03 9.20 -2.96
CA LEU A 20 -5.36 10.13 -2.06
C LEU A 20 -3.96 10.46 -2.60
N ASN A 21 -3.45 11.62 -2.19
CA ASN A 21 -2.04 11.95 -2.33
C ASN A 21 -1.36 11.72 -0.98
N LEU A 22 -0.56 10.66 -0.90
CA LEU A 22 0.21 10.22 0.26
C LEU A 22 1.70 10.05 -0.11
N ILE A 23 2.20 10.88 -1.04
CA ILE A 23 3.61 10.90 -1.44
C ILE A 23 4.49 11.05 -0.19
N ALA A 24 5.50 10.19 -0.08
CA ALA A 24 6.46 10.17 1.02
C ALA A 24 5.83 10.07 2.43
N ALA A 25 4.56 9.67 2.53
CA ALA A 25 3.88 9.53 3.79
C ALA A 25 4.59 8.52 4.71
N ASN A 26 4.66 8.84 6.00
CA ASN A 26 5.09 7.87 7.01
C ASN A 26 3.87 7.09 7.54
N LEU A 27 3.72 5.86 7.06
CA LEU A 27 2.69 4.90 7.44
C LEU A 27 3.28 3.70 8.19
N ARG A 28 4.49 3.83 8.74
CA ARG A 28 5.19 2.75 9.43
C ARG A 28 4.36 2.22 10.61
N ASN A 29 4.29 0.89 10.74
CA ASN A 29 3.54 0.17 11.79
C ASN A 29 2.02 0.47 11.80
N VAL A 30 1.44 0.92 10.69
CA VAL A 30 0.02 1.23 10.62
C VAL A 30 -0.80 -0.02 10.26
N ASN A 31 -2.05 -0.10 10.74
CA ASN A 31 -3.02 -1.08 10.26
C ASN A 31 -3.99 -0.42 9.26
N LEU A 32 -3.99 -0.90 8.02
CA LEU A 32 -4.90 -0.53 6.93
C LEU A 32 -5.53 -1.78 6.28
N MET A 33 -5.73 -2.84 7.07
CA MET A 33 -6.36 -4.08 6.62
C MET A 33 -7.73 -3.80 5.95
N GLY A 34 -7.91 -4.33 4.74
CA GLY A 34 -9.14 -4.15 3.97
C GLY A 34 -9.41 -2.72 3.50
N ALA A 35 -8.45 -1.78 3.63
CA ALA A 35 -8.62 -0.43 3.13
C ALA A 35 -8.65 -0.41 1.60
N ASN A 36 -9.51 0.42 1.04
CA ASN A 36 -9.54 0.72 -0.38
C ASN A 36 -8.66 1.94 -0.66
N LEU A 37 -7.45 1.69 -1.14
CA LEU A 37 -6.42 2.65 -1.52
C LEU A 37 -6.23 2.68 -3.05
N SER A 38 -7.23 2.26 -3.84
CA SER A 38 -7.10 2.21 -5.30
C SER A 38 -6.83 3.59 -5.87
N GLY A 39 -5.88 3.68 -6.80
CA GLY A 39 -5.46 4.94 -7.44
C GLY A 39 -4.72 5.92 -6.51
N THR A 40 -4.45 5.55 -5.25
CA THR A 40 -3.71 6.40 -4.32
C THR A 40 -2.24 6.51 -4.74
N ASN A 41 -1.68 7.71 -4.62
CA ASN A 41 -0.26 7.95 -4.81
C ASN A 41 0.49 7.78 -3.49
N LEU A 42 1.23 6.67 -3.37
CA LEU A 42 2.09 6.28 -2.25
C LEU A 42 3.58 6.32 -2.65
N SER A 43 3.95 7.06 -3.69
CA SER A 43 5.33 7.07 -4.15
C SER A 43 6.27 7.57 -3.04
N GLY A 44 7.35 6.83 -2.81
CA GLY A 44 8.29 7.08 -1.72
C GLY A 44 7.73 6.89 -0.29
N ALA A 45 6.49 6.42 -0.11
CA ALA A 45 5.90 6.24 1.21
C ALA A 45 6.65 5.18 2.03
N ASN A 46 6.75 5.41 3.34
CA ASN A 46 7.28 4.41 4.27
C ASN A 46 6.11 3.57 4.81
N LEU A 47 5.96 2.37 4.27
CA LEU A 47 4.95 1.38 4.65
C LEU A 47 5.56 0.24 5.48
N THR A 48 6.77 0.39 6.01
CA THR A 48 7.42 -0.69 6.77
C THR A 48 6.54 -1.18 7.92
N ARG A 49 6.37 -2.50 8.05
CA ARG A 49 5.51 -3.14 9.07
C ARG A 49 4.04 -2.75 9.02
N THR A 50 3.55 -2.31 7.87
CA THR A 50 2.13 -2.01 7.70
C THR A 50 1.35 -3.30 7.49
N ASN A 51 0.15 -3.38 8.07
CA ASN A 51 -0.81 -4.41 7.70
C ASN A 51 -1.71 -3.88 6.58
N LEU A 52 -1.48 -4.34 5.34
CA LEU A 52 -2.29 -4.09 4.15
C LEU A 52 -3.00 -5.36 3.66
N SER A 53 -3.15 -6.38 4.52
CA SER A 53 -3.87 -7.59 4.13
C SER A 53 -5.29 -7.27 3.69
N TYR A 54 -5.76 -7.94 2.64
CA TYR A 54 -7.05 -7.70 1.98
C TYR A 54 -7.26 -6.27 1.43
N ALA A 55 -6.24 -5.41 1.41
CA ALA A 55 -6.39 -4.05 0.89
C ALA A 55 -6.55 -4.04 -0.64
N ASN A 56 -7.30 -3.06 -1.15
CA ASN A 56 -7.37 -2.78 -2.58
C ASN A 56 -6.38 -1.65 -2.92
N LEU A 57 -5.30 -1.99 -3.62
CA LEU A 57 -4.26 -1.10 -4.13
C LEU A 57 -4.27 -1.06 -5.67
N THR A 58 -5.39 -1.40 -6.30
CA THR A 58 -5.51 -1.40 -7.78
C THR A 58 -5.11 -0.05 -8.34
N GLY A 59 -4.15 -0.02 -9.27
CA GLY A 59 -3.68 1.21 -9.90
C GLY A 59 -2.97 2.19 -8.95
N ALA A 60 -2.60 1.78 -7.73
CA ALA A 60 -1.86 2.64 -6.82
C ALA A 60 -0.42 2.85 -7.33
N ASN A 61 0.13 4.04 -7.10
CA ASN A 61 1.54 4.32 -7.35
C ASN A 61 2.35 4.04 -6.09
N LEU A 62 3.16 2.98 -6.08
CA LEU A 62 4.07 2.57 -5.01
C LEU A 62 5.54 2.73 -5.41
N THR A 63 5.84 3.47 -6.48
CA THR A 63 7.21 3.68 -6.95
C THR A 63 8.09 4.19 -5.81
N LYS A 64 9.25 3.55 -5.58
CA LYS A 64 10.20 3.88 -4.49
C LYS A 64 9.65 3.75 -3.07
N ALA A 65 8.47 3.15 -2.87
CA ALA A 65 7.94 2.94 -1.53
C ALA A 65 8.76 1.88 -0.75
N LYS A 66 8.70 1.94 0.58
CA LYS A 66 9.33 0.93 1.45
C LYS A 66 8.26 0.00 2.01
N LEU A 67 8.16 -1.21 1.45
CA LEU A 67 7.24 -2.25 1.90
C LEU A 67 7.92 -3.28 2.83
N ILE A 68 9.07 -2.96 3.41
CA ILE A 68 9.82 -3.85 4.30
C ILE A 68 8.92 -4.44 5.40
N ASP A 69 8.91 -5.77 5.56
CA ASP A 69 8.14 -6.46 6.62
C ASP A 69 6.63 -6.12 6.57
N THR A 70 6.10 -5.79 5.39
CA THR A 70 4.67 -5.45 5.19
C THR A 70 3.86 -6.70 4.92
N ASN A 71 2.66 -6.77 5.51
CA ASN A 71 1.70 -7.82 5.18
C ASN A 71 0.78 -7.37 4.04
N LEU A 72 0.94 -7.97 2.85
CA LEU A 72 0.08 -7.77 1.68
C LEU A 72 -0.75 -9.02 1.35
N THR A 73 -0.91 -9.94 2.30
CA THR A 73 -1.65 -11.19 2.07
C THR A 73 -3.07 -10.89 1.55
N ASN A 74 -3.47 -11.53 0.45
CA ASN A 74 -4.75 -11.31 -0.23
C ASN A 74 -5.00 -9.87 -0.75
N ALA A 75 -4.00 -9.00 -0.80
CA ALA A 75 -4.16 -7.65 -1.33
C ALA A 75 -4.30 -7.67 -2.86
N ASN A 76 -5.04 -6.70 -3.41
CA ASN A 76 -5.12 -6.50 -4.85
C ASN A 76 -4.21 -5.35 -5.28
N LEU A 77 -3.12 -5.69 -5.97
CA LEU A 77 -2.12 -4.77 -6.52
C LEU A 77 -2.19 -4.70 -8.05
N SER A 78 -3.31 -5.11 -8.65
CA SER A 78 -3.46 -5.13 -10.11
C SER A 78 -3.24 -3.75 -10.70
N ASN A 79 -2.43 -3.66 -11.76
CA ASN A 79 -2.03 -2.40 -12.41
C ASN A 79 -1.30 -1.39 -11.50
N ALA A 80 -0.82 -1.78 -10.31
CA ALA A 80 -0.06 -0.90 -9.44
C ALA A 80 1.38 -0.71 -9.97
N SER A 81 1.95 0.47 -9.75
CA SER A 81 3.35 0.74 -10.07
C SER A 81 4.25 0.41 -8.90
N LEU A 82 5.07 -0.64 -9.01
CA LEU A 82 6.00 -1.10 -7.96
C LEU A 82 7.48 -0.87 -8.34
N SER A 83 7.79 -0.03 -9.34
CA SER A 83 9.18 0.22 -9.75
C SER A 83 10.03 0.75 -8.59
N GLU A 84 11.22 0.19 -8.41
CA GLU A 84 12.16 0.55 -7.33
C GLU A 84 11.57 0.39 -5.90
N VAL A 85 10.51 -0.42 -5.73
CA VAL A 85 9.96 -0.69 -4.39
C VAL A 85 10.89 -1.62 -3.61
N ASP A 86 11.06 -1.38 -2.30
CA ASP A 86 11.75 -2.33 -1.42
C ASP A 86 10.73 -3.31 -0.83
N LEU A 87 10.75 -4.54 -1.34
CA LEU A 87 9.89 -5.65 -0.91
C LEU A 87 10.54 -6.59 0.11
N SER A 88 11.69 -6.22 0.70
CA SER A 88 12.40 -7.07 1.66
C SER A 88 11.47 -7.58 2.77
N GLN A 89 11.38 -8.91 2.94
CA GLN A 89 10.52 -9.54 3.97
C GLN A 89 9.01 -9.24 3.82
N THR A 90 8.55 -8.78 2.66
CA THR A 90 7.11 -8.54 2.42
C THR A 90 6.38 -9.86 2.25
N ASN A 91 5.25 -10.03 2.92
CA ASN A 91 4.38 -11.18 2.68
C ASN A 91 3.43 -10.88 1.51
N LEU A 92 3.72 -11.48 0.36
CA LEU A 92 2.94 -11.37 -0.88
C LEU A 92 2.00 -12.57 -1.13
N SER A 93 1.79 -13.45 -0.14
CA SER A 93 0.95 -14.64 -0.31
C SER A 93 -0.46 -14.28 -0.83
N HIS A 94 -0.90 -14.93 -1.89
CA HIS A 94 -2.22 -14.70 -2.52
C HIS A 94 -2.47 -13.26 -3.01
N THR A 95 -1.41 -12.48 -3.26
CA THR A 95 -1.54 -11.13 -3.82
C THR A 95 -1.91 -11.18 -5.30
N TYR A 96 -2.82 -10.31 -5.74
CA TYR A 96 -3.16 -10.16 -7.14
C TYR A 96 -2.27 -9.10 -7.81
N LEU A 97 -1.37 -9.53 -8.70
CA LEU A 97 -0.35 -8.68 -9.34
C LEU A 97 -0.58 -8.47 -10.86
N ARG A 98 -1.74 -8.81 -11.40
CA ARG A 98 -1.99 -8.72 -12.85
C ARG A 98 -1.78 -7.28 -13.34
N GLY A 99 -0.83 -7.10 -14.27
CA GLY A 99 -0.50 -5.79 -14.86
C GLY A 99 0.30 -4.87 -13.94
N ALA A 100 0.70 -5.31 -12.75
CA ALA A 100 1.57 -4.53 -11.88
C ALA A 100 2.99 -4.43 -12.48
N SER A 101 3.64 -3.27 -12.38
CA SER A 101 5.04 -3.12 -12.81
C SER A 101 5.98 -3.48 -11.66
N LEU A 102 6.50 -4.70 -11.65
CA LEU A 102 7.41 -5.18 -10.60
C LEU A 102 8.80 -4.50 -10.71
N PRO A 103 9.56 -4.40 -9.60
CA PRO A 103 10.99 -4.11 -9.67
C PRO A 103 11.73 -5.18 -10.46
N ASP A 104 12.87 -4.81 -11.04
CA ASP A 104 13.70 -5.71 -11.85
C ASP A 104 14.30 -6.89 -11.06
N ASP A 105 14.36 -6.76 -9.72
CA ASP A 105 15.04 -7.70 -8.81
C ASP A 105 14.09 -8.66 -8.06
N VAL A 106 12.86 -8.90 -8.55
CA VAL A 106 11.81 -9.70 -7.86
C VAL A 106 11.48 -11.00 -8.58
#